data_AF-A0A962BQ32-F1
#
_entry.id   AF-A0A962BQ32-F1
#
_cell.length_a   1.000
_cell.length_b   1.000
_cell.length_c   1.000
_cell.angle_alpha   90.00
_cell.angle_beta   90.00
_cell.angle_gamma   90.00
#
_symmetry.space_group_name_H-M   'P 1'
#
loop_
_entity.id
_entity.type
_entity.pdbx_description
1 polymer ?
#
loop_
_entity_poly.entity_id
_entity_poly.type
_entity_poly.pdbx_seq_one_letter_code
_entity_poly.pdbx_strand_id
1 'polypeptide(L)'
;MKDMLSETDLRRALDLQKKTRQPLGQVLLEEAVISHRQLFSVLARQFTLRAITAASLCLFSLTGIGIKKARAGGIDDIPARIAFNISAQAYTDVASYPALFGSQEKRSRNLAAFTKWSSMFERFDQELNAKSSARIVREFQENIEDFKTLPLRDMASRVNDVMNAKRYIVDSKNWGKSDYWATPIEFMRRGGDCEDFAIAKYAALRVLGVPEERLRIAIVHDTQKNIPHALLIVYTDQGAYYLDNQTERIVSANTPGRYRPIFSINRTAWWLHSAPESSTIVASAQ
;
A
#
# COMPACT_ATOMS: atom_id res chain seq x y z
N MET A 1 -13.82 30.99 -19.71
CA MET A 1 -13.32 30.46 -18.42
C MET A 1 -11.82 30.72 -18.37
N LYS A 2 -11.31 31.25 -17.26
CA LYS A 2 -9.93 31.77 -17.16
C LYS A 2 -8.96 30.58 -17.08
N ASP A 3 -8.32 30.22 -18.19
CA ASP A 3 -7.43 29.05 -18.29
C ASP A 3 -6.04 29.24 -17.64
N MET A 4 -5.75 30.44 -17.12
CA MET A 4 -4.49 30.74 -16.43
C MET A 4 -4.69 31.56 -15.16
N LEU A 5 -4.07 31.09 -14.07
CA LEU A 5 -3.88 31.81 -12.82
C LEU A 5 -3.13 33.12 -13.09
N SER A 6 -3.73 34.29 -12.80
CA SER A 6 -3.02 35.57 -12.90
C SER A 6 -2.11 35.77 -11.69
N GLU A 7 -1.03 36.53 -11.86
CA GLU A 7 -0.06 36.81 -10.78
C GLU A 7 -0.73 37.44 -9.54
N THR A 8 -1.73 38.28 -9.78
CA THR A 8 -2.56 38.91 -8.73
C THR A 8 -3.38 37.89 -7.93
N ASP A 9 -3.93 36.87 -8.58
CA ASP A 9 -4.73 35.83 -7.93
C ASP A 9 -3.84 34.88 -7.14
N LEU A 10 -2.65 34.56 -7.66
CA LEU A 10 -1.65 33.76 -6.97
C LEU A 10 -1.11 34.46 -5.72
N ARG A 11 -0.76 35.74 -5.81
CA ARG A 11 -0.29 36.54 -4.66
C ARG A 11 -1.36 36.61 -3.56
N ARG A 12 -2.63 36.80 -3.93
CA ARG A 12 -3.78 36.79 -3.00
C ARG A 12 -3.94 35.43 -2.31
N ALA A 13 -3.90 34.34 -3.07
CA ALA A 13 -4.03 32.98 -2.54
C ALA A 13 -2.87 32.59 -1.60
N LEU A 14 -1.64 33.02 -1.90
CA LEU A 14 -0.48 32.80 -1.03
C LEU A 14 -0.60 33.58 0.30
N ASP A 15 -1.16 34.79 0.26
CA ASP A 15 -1.37 35.60 1.46
C ASP A 15 -2.47 35.01 2.37
N LEU A 16 -3.55 34.50 1.75
CA LEU A 16 -4.60 33.76 2.43
C LEU A 16 -4.10 32.44 3.00
N GLN A 17 -3.27 31.70 2.28
CA GLN A 17 -2.61 30.49 2.78
C GLN A 17 -1.79 30.78 4.04
N LYS A 18 -1.02 31.88 4.07
CA LYS A 18 -0.22 32.25 5.25
C LYS A 18 -1.09 32.54 6.47
N LYS A 19 -2.27 33.14 6.27
CA LYS A 19 -3.22 33.50 7.34
C LYS A 19 -4.03 32.30 7.84
N THR A 20 -4.46 31.43 6.94
CA THR A 20 -5.34 30.28 7.24
C THR A 20 -4.59 28.99 7.54
N ARG A 21 -3.31 28.91 7.16
CA ARG A 21 -2.46 27.69 7.14
C ARG A 21 -3.05 26.52 6.34
N GLN A 22 -4.04 26.77 5.49
CA GLN A 22 -4.60 25.74 4.61
C GLN A 22 -3.64 25.43 3.44
N PRO A 23 -3.71 24.24 2.83
CA PRO A 23 -2.97 23.93 1.61
C PRO A 23 -3.37 24.88 0.46
N LEU A 24 -2.38 25.40 -0.28
CA LEU A 24 -2.62 26.37 -1.35
C LEU A 24 -3.65 25.90 -2.39
N GLY A 25 -3.64 24.60 -2.72
CA GLY A 25 -4.63 24.02 -3.64
C GLY A 25 -6.07 24.13 -3.15
N GLN A 26 -6.29 24.08 -1.83
CA GLN A 26 -7.61 24.27 -1.23
C GLN A 26 -8.03 25.74 -1.27
N VAL A 27 -7.12 26.66 -0.94
CA VAL A 27 -7.37 28.11 -1.04
C VAL A 27 -7.72 28.50 -2.48
N LEU A 28 -7.03 27.92 -3.47
CA LEU A 28 -7.30 28.18 -4.89
C LEU A 28 -8.65 27.62 -5.39
N LEU A 29 -9.17 26.56 -4.75
CA LEU A 29 -10.50 26.01 -5.01
C LEU A 29 -11.61 26.84 -4.35
N GLU A 30 -11.40 27.25 -3.09
CA GLU A 30 -12.35 28.06 -2.33
C GLU A 30 -12.55 29.45 -2.95
N GLU A 31 -11.49 30.04 -3.48
CA GLU A 31 -11.54 31.30 -4.24
C GLU A 31 -12.05 31.12 -5.69
N ALA A 32 -12.47 29.91 -6.08
CA ALA A 32 -12.94 29.52 -7.42
C ALA A 32 -11.96 29.87 -8.57
N VAL A 33 -10.67 30.00 -8.25
CA VAL A 33 -9.61 30.37 -9.20
C VAL A 33 -9.18 29.18 -10.05
N ILE A 34 -9.28 27.97 -9.50
CA ILE A 34 -9.10 26.70 -10.22
C ILE A 34 -10.26 25.76 -9.93
N SER A 35 -10.54 24.84 -10.84
CA SER A 35 -11.52 23.76 -10.62
C SER A 35 -10.90 22.53 -9.97
N HIS A 36 -11.73 21.70 -9.32
CA HIS A 36 -11.29 20.40 -8.77
C HIS A 36 -10.62 19.50 -9.81
N ARG A 37 -11.09 19.54 -11.06
CA ARG A 37 -10.49 18.78 -12.18
C ARG A 37 -9.08 19.28 -12.51
N GLN A 38 -8.89 20.60 -12.50
CA GLN A 38 -7.57 21.20 -12.73
C GLN A 38 -6.60 20.89 -11.59
N LEU A 39 -7.02 21.02 -10.33
CA LEU A 39 -6.18 20.66 -9.18
C LEU A 39 -5.74 19.19 -9.25
N PHE A 40 -6.68 18.29 -9.52
CA PHE A 40 -6.37 16.86 -9.66
C PHE A 40 -5.40 16.59 -10.81
N SER A 41 -5.59 17.23 -11.97
CA SER A 41 -4.67 17.08 -13.11
C SER A 41 -3.25 17.57 -12.80
N VAL A 42 -3.11 18.65 -12.02
CA VAL A 42 -1.81 19.22 -11.63
C VAL A 42 -1.14 18.33 -10.59
N LEU A 43 -1.88 17.84 -9.59
CA LEU A 43 -1.36 16.91 -8.58
C LEU A 43 -0.94 15.58 -9.21
N ALA A 44 -1.73 15.05 -10.15
CA ALA A 44 -1.39 13.86 -10.90
C ALA A 44 -0.12 14.07 -11.74
N ARG A 45 0.02 15.21 -12.45
CA ARG A 45 1.25 15.55 -13.19
C ARG A 45 2.46 15.70 -12.27
N GLN A 46 2.31 16.35 -11.12
CA GLN A 46 3.40 16.49 -10.14
C GLN A 46 3.81 15.14 -9.55
N PHE A 47 2.86 14.24 -9.30
CA PHE A 47 3.14 12.88 -8.88
C PHE A 47 3.90 12.11 -9.96
N THR A 48 3.44 12.13 -11.21
CA THR A 48 4.12 11.48 -12.34
C THR A 48 5.53 12.03 -12.56
N LEU A 49 5.72 13.36 -12.50
CA LEU A 49 7.04 13.99 -12.59
C LEU A 49 7.95 13.56 -11.43
N ARG A 50 7.44 13.51 -10.19
CA ARG A 50 8.23 13.05 -9.04
C ARG A 50 8.59 11.57 -9.12
N ALA A 51 7.68 10.74 -9.63
CA ALA A 51 7.93 9.31 -9.87
C ALA A 51 9.00 9.11 -10.96
N ILE A 52 8.94 9.88 -12.06
CA ILE A 52 9.95 9.84 -13.13
C ILE A 52 11.30 10.32 -12.62
N THR A 53 11.37 11.43 -11.88
CA THR A 53 12.64 11.94 -11.33
C THR A 53 13.26 10.96 -10.33
N ALA A 54 12.44 10.30 -9.50
CA ALA A 54 12.91 9.25 -8.60
C ALA A 54 13.46 8.03 -9.39
N ALA A 55 12.81 7.63 -10.47
CA ALA A 55 13.28 6.56 -11.35
C ALA A 55 14.60 6.91 -12.06
N SER A 56 14.76 8.17 -12.49
CA SER A 56 15.99 8.67 -13.12
C SER A 56 17.18 8.74 -12.15
N LEU A 57 16.97 9.06 -10.87
CA LEU A 57 18.04 9.02 -9.85
C LEU A 57 18.51 7.59 -9.53
N CYS A 58 17.63 6.59 -9.66
CA CYS A 58 18.02 5.18 -9.52
C CYS A 58 18.91 4.67 -10.65
N LEU A 59 18.94 5.35 -11.81
CA LEU A 59 19.80 4.99 -12.95
C LEU A 59 21.23 5.54 -12.84
N PHE A 60 21.48 6.56 -12.01
CA PHE A 60 22.80 7.19 -11.87
C PHE A 60 23.66 6.71 -10.68
N SER A 61 23.16 5.78 -9.85
CA SER A 61 23.86 5.30 -8.64
C SER A 61 24.58 3.96 -8.85
N LEU A 62 25.21 3.78 -10.02
CA LEU A 62 26.02 2.61 -10.37
C LEU A 62 27.53 2.92 -10.43
N THR A 63 28.08 3.73 -9.54
CA THR A 63 29.54 3.75 -9.28
C THR A 63 29.82 4.18 -7.84
N GLY A 64 30.31 3.25 -7.01
CA GLY A 64 30.69 3.56 -5.63
C GLY A 64 30.74 2.32 -4.75
N ILE A 65 31.67 1.41 -5.02
CA ILE A 65 31.99 0.28 -4.14
C ILE A 65 32.69 0.84 -2.90
N GLY A 66 31.99 0.85 -1.78
CA GLY A 66 32.55 1.05 -0.45
C GLY A 66 31.94 0.01 0.49
N ILE A 67 32.64 -1.09 0.72
CA ILE A 67 32.20 -2.15 1.64
C ILE A 67 32.34 -1.62 3.06
N LYS A 68 31.25 -1.08 3.60
CA LYS A 68 31.00 -1.14 5.04
C LYS A 68 30.08 -2.34 5.28
N LYS A 69 30.54 -3.30 6.08
CA LYS A 69 29.67 -4.35 6.65
C LYS A 69 28.62 -3.65 7.53
N ALA A 70 27.50 -3.27 6.92
CA ALA A 70 26.29 -3.02 7.65
C ALA A 70 25.80 -4.38 8.16
N ARG A 71 25.80 -4.55 9.48
CA ARG A 71 24.99 -5.60 10.10
C ARG A 71 23.56 -5.34 9.62
N ALA A 72 23.02 -6.25 8.82
CA ALA A 72 21.59 -6.35 8.62
C ALA A 72 20.99 -6.64 10.00
N GLY A 73 20.60 -5.59 10.72
CA GLY A 73 19.64 -5.74 11.78
C GLY A 73 18.40 -6.31 11.12
N GLY A 74 18.12 -7.59 11.40
CA GLY A 74 16.85 -8.19 11.03
C GLY A 74 15.77 -7.25 11.52
N ILE A 75 14.91 -6.80 10.61
CA ILE A 75 13.60 -6.36 11.03
C ILE A 75 13.00 -7.66 11.57
N ASP A 76 13.02 -7.83 12.90
CA ASP A 76 12.26 -8.90 13.52
C ASP A 76 10.85 -8.77 12.96
N ASP A 77 10.35 -9.85 12.35
CA ASP A 77 8.97 -9.97 11.91
C ASP A 77 8.02 -9.57 13.06
N ILE A 78 6.73 -9.35 12.74
CA ILE A 78 5.69 -9.02 13.73
C ILE A 78 6.07 -9.56 15.12
N PRO A 79 6.28 -8.68 16.12
CA PRO A 79 6.97 -9.09 17.32
C PRO A 79 6.36 -10.36 17.89
N ALA A 80 7.17 -11.37 18.20
CA ALA A 80 6.72 -12.69 18.63
C ALA A 80 5.64 -12.64 19.73
N ARG A 81 5.64 -11.57 20.54
CA ARG A 81 4.62 -11.27 21.57
C ARG A 81 3.18 -11.15 21.05
N ILE A 82 2.97 -10.81 19.78
CA ILE A 82 1.63 -10.70 19.20
C ILE A 82 1.29 -11.78 18.18
N ALA A 83 2.29 -12.50 17.65
CA ALA A 83 2.03 -13.68 16.86
C ALA A 83 1.42 -14.77 17.76
N PHE A 84 0.45 -15.51 17.24
CA PHE A 84 0.02 -16.72 17.92
C PHE A 84 1.18 -17.73 17.91
N ASN A 85 1.39 -18.44 19.02
CA ASN A 85 2.26 -19.61 19.07
C ASN A 85 1.61 -20.73 18.26
N ILE A 86 1.69 -20.62 16.94
CA ILE A 86 1.24 -21.65 16.02
C ILE A 86 2.42 -22.61 15.92
N SER A 87 2.26 -23.82 16.45
CA SER A 87 3.11 -24.95 16.04
C SER A 87 3.05 -24.97 14.53
N ALA A 88 4.16 -24.63 13.85
CA ALA A 88 4.21 -24.37 12.42
C ALA A 88 3.31 -25.37 11.67
N GLN A 89 2.06 -24.97 11.40
CA GLN A 89 1.20 -25.71 10.52
C GLN A 89 1.88 -25.44 9.20
N ALA A 90 2.74 -26.38 8.79
CA ALA A 90 3.75 -26.14 7.78
C ALA A 90 3.01 -25.68 6.53
N TYR A 91 3.01 -24.36 6.29
CA TYR A 91 2.62 -23.82 5.01
C TYR A 91 3.50 -24.57 4.03
N THR A 92 2.91 -25.39 3.18
CA THR A 92 3.68 -26.11 2.17
C THR A 92 4.45 -25.07 1.38
N ASP A 93 5.73 -25.30 1.09
CA ASP A 93 6.47 -24.37 0.25
C ASP A 93 5.67 -24.16 -1.05
N VAL A 94 5.27 -22.91 -1.31
CA VAL A 94 4.58 -22.60 -2.56
C VAL A 94 5.61 -22.80 -3.65
N ALA A 95 5.39 -23.79 -4.53
CA ALA A 95 6.33 -24.16 -5.59
C ALA A 95 6.71 -22.98 -6.49
N SER A 96 5.80 -21.99 -6.62
CA SER A 96 6.06 -20.75 -7.33
C SER A 96 5.12 -19.63 -6.88
N TYR A 97 5.63 -18.39 -6.82
CA TYR A 97 4.82 -17.19 -6.66
C TYR A 97 4.53 -16.61 -8.05
N PRO A 98 3.39 -16.94 -8.68
CA PRO A 98 3.10 -16.46 -10.04
C PRO A 98 3.02 -14.95 -10.08
N ALA A 99 3.41 -14.37 -11.21
CA ALA A 99 3.33 -12.94 -11.41
C ALA A 99 1.87 -12.45 -11.35
N LEU A 100 1.67 -11.30 -10.72
CA LEU A 100 0.32 -10.80 -10.44
C LEU A 100 -0.31 -10.14 -11.66
N PHE A 101 -1.61 -10.34 -11.87
CA PHE A 101 -2.38 -9.67 -12.92
C PHE A 101 -1.81 -9.84 -14.34
N GLY A 102 -1.11 -10.95 -14.60
CA GLY A 102 -0.46 -11.22 -15.89
C GLY A 102 0.69 -10.26 -16.24
N SER A 103 1.22 -9.54 -15.26
CA SER A 103 2.33 -8.61 -15.43
C SER A 103 3.69 -9.32 -15.46
N GLN A 104 4.72 -8.61 -15.91
CA GLN A 104 6.11 -8.98 -15.63
C GLN A 104 6.58 -8.30 -14.35
N GLU A 105 7.48 -8.95 -13.60
CA GLU A 105 7.95 -8.46 -12.30
C GLU A 105 9.47 -8.34 -12.23
N LYS A 106 9.96 -7.17 -11.79
CA LYS A 106 11.37 -6.98 -11.43
C LYS A 106 11.52 -6.78 -9.93
N ARG A 107 12.12 -7.76 -9.24
CA ARG A 107 12.33 -7.76 -7.79
C ARG A 107 13.55 -6.93 -7.37
N SER A 108 13.43 -6.23 -6.25
CA SER A 108 14.54 -5.58 -5.53
C SER A 108 14.38 -5.75 -4.02
N ARG A 109 15.50 -5.94 -3.31
CA ARG A 109 15.55 -5.95 -1.83
C ARG A 109 15.85 -4.56 -1.25
N ASN A 110 16.14 -3.57 -2.08
CA ASN A 110 16.40 -2.21 -1.62
C ASN A 110 15.08 -1.47 -1.37
N LEU A 111 14.73 -1.32 -0.10
CA LEU A 111 13.49 -0.67 0.36
C LEU A 111 13.67 0.82 0.69
N ALA A 112 14.84 1.42 0.45
CA ALA A 112 15.16 2.78 0.89
C ALA A 112 14.18 3.85 0.35
N ALA A 113 13.56 3.61 -0.80
CA ALA A 113 12.58 4.52 -1.39
C ALA A 113 11.19 4.48 -0.70
N PHE A 114 10.89 3.45 0.08
CA PHE A 114 9.57 3.22 0.69
C PHE A 114 9.53 3.68 2.15
N THR A 115 9.89 4.95 2.39
CA THR A 115 10.03 5.50 3.75
C THR A 115 8.71 5.49 4.54
N LYS A 116 7.56 5.65 3.88
CA LYS A 116 6.24 5.54 4.54
C LYS A 116 5.97 4.14 5.07
N TRP A 117 6.29 3.12 4.28
CA TRP A 117 6.19 1.71 4.65
C TRP A 117 7.12 1.38 5.82
N SER A 118 8.40 1.73 5.73
CA SER A 118 9.37 1.47 6.79
C SER A 118 9.01 2.20 8.09
N SER A 119 8.70 3.50 8.00
CA SER A 119 8.33 4.29 9.18
C SER A 119 7.02 3.81 9.82
N MET A 120 6.06 3.31 9.04
CA MET A 120 4.81 2.74 9.58
C MET A 120 5.11 1.56 10.49
N PHE A 121 6.02 0.67 10.09
CA PHE A 121 6.42 -0.44 10.96
C PHE A 121 7.20 -0.01 12.19
N GLU A 122 8.09 0.97 12.08
CA GLU A 122 8.78 1.54 13.24
C GLU A 122 7.78 2.08 14.28
N ARG A 123 6.74 2.79 13.82
CA ARG A 123 5.65 3.26 14.69
C ARG A 123 4.85 2.10 15.27
N PHE A 124 4.50 1.11 14.44
CA PHE A 124 3.75 -0.05 14.88
C PHE A 124 4.49 -0.82 15.98
N ASP A 125 5.80 -1.03 15.84
CA ASP A 125 6.62 -1.70 16.84
C ASP A 125 6.66 -0.93 18.17
N GLN A 126 6.72 0.40 18.11
CA GLN A 126 6.62 1.26 19.30
C GLN A 126 5.24 1.14 19.97
N GLU A 127 4.16 1.19 19.19
CA GLU A 127 2.81 1.07 19.71
C GLU A 127 2.53 -0.29 20.34
N LEU A 128 3.06 -1.36 19.75
CA LEU A 128 2.95 -2.71 20.30
C LEU A 128 3.69 -2.88 21.65
N ASN A 129 4.64 -2.00 21.97
CA ASN A 129 5.32 -1.97 23.26
C ASN A 129 4.66 -0.99 24.25
N ALA A 130 3.73 -0.15 23.80
CA ALA A 130 3.09 0.86 24.62
C ALA A 130 1.91 0.27 25.41
N LYS A 131 1.88 0.54 26.73
CA LYS A 131 0.75 0.16 27.61
C LYS A 131 -0.60 0.70 27.12
N SER A 132 -0.60 1.87 26.48
CA SER A 132 -1.80 2.51 25.91
C SER A 132 -2.43 1.71 24.77
N SER A 133 -1.69 0.81 24.13
CA SER A 133 -2.18 -0.04 23.04
C SER A 133 -2.50 -1.46 23.49
N ALA A 134 -2.18 -1.84 24.72
CA ALA A 134 -2.34 -3.22 25.21
C ALA A 134 -3.78 -3.73 25.09
N ARG A 135 -4.78 -2.88 25.34
CA ARG A 135 -6.19 -3.26 25.21
C ARG A 135 -6.57 -3.57 23.76
N ILE A 136 -6.29 -2.65 22.85
CA ILE A 136 -6.68 -2.81 21.44
C ILE A 136 -5.92 -3.95 20.75
N VAL A 137 -4.66 -4.18 21.14
CA VAL A 137 -3.88 -5.32 20.65
C VAL A 137 -4.53 -6.64 21.09
N ARG A 138 -4.93 -6.74 22.36
CA ARG A 138 -5.60 -7.94 22.89
C ARG A 138 -6.94 -8.18 22.20
N GLU A 139 -7.79 -7.15 22.12
CA GLU A 139 -9.07 -7.22 21.40
C GLU A 139 -8.87 -7.64 19.94
N PHE A 140 -7.85 -7.12 19.27
CA PHE A 140 -7.52 -7.51 17.90
C PHE A 140 -7.13 -8.99 17.80
N GLN A 141 -6.29 -9.48 18.70
CA GLN A 141 -5.90 -10.90 18.74
C GLN A 141 -7.13 -11.79 18.99
N GLU A 142 -7.91 -11.50 20.03
CA GLU A 142 -9.12 -12.25 20.36
C GLU A 142 -10.10 -12.32 19.17
N ASN A 143 -10.27 -11.22 18.43
CA ASN A 143 -11.18 -11.16 17.28
C ASN A 143 -10.77 -12.03 16.08
N ILE A 144 -9.50 -12.43 16.00
CA ILE A 144 -8.99 -13.23 14.86
C ILE A 144 -8.47 -14.60 15.29
N GLU A 145 -8.45 -14.91 16.59
CA GLU A 145 -7.81 -16.12 17.13
C GLU A 145 -8.33 -17.40 16.48
N ASP A 146 -9.65 -17.51 16.33
CA ASP A 146 -10.29 -18.70 15.76
C ASP A 146 -9.97 -18.92 14.27
N PHE A 147 -9.35 -17.94 13.60
CA PHE A 147 -8.98 -18.07 12.18
C PHE A 147 -7.70 -18.89 12.00
N LYS A 148 -6.87 -19.07 13.04
CA LYS A 148 -5.55 -19.72 12.95
C LYS A 148 -5.61 -21.18 12.51
N THR A 149 -6.76 -21.84 12.64
CA THR A 149 -6.99 -23.23 12.26
C THR A 149 -7.56 -23.38 10.85
N LEU A 150 -7.93 -22.27 10.20
CA LEU A 150 -8.53 -22.28 8.88
C LEU A 150 -7.48 -22.47 7.78
N PRO A 151 -7.84 -23.10 6.65
CA PRO A 151 -7.04 -23.03 5.43
C PRO A 151 -6.75 -21.58 5.04
N LEU A 152 -5.56 -21.30 4.50
CA LEU A 152 -5.10 -19.91 4.26
C LEU A 152 -6.08 -19.06 3.44
N ARG A 153 -6.75 -19.66 2.45
CA ARG A 153 -7.77 -18.96 1.65
C ARG A 153 -8.95 -18.49 2.51
N ASP A 154 -9.44 -19.37 3.39
CA ASP A 154 -10.59 -19.07 4.25
C ASP A 154 -10.19 -18.13 5.38
N MET A 155 -8.99 -18.30 5.95
CA MET A 155 -8.36 -17.36 6.87
C MET A 155 -8.30 -15.95 6.27
N ALA A 156 -7.80 -15.84 5.03
CA ALA A 156 -7.73 -14.56 4.31
C ALA A 156 -9.12 -13.97 4.05
N SER A 157 -10.12 -14.80 3.73
CA SER A 157 -11.50 -14.33 3.59
C SER A 157 -12.04 -13.76 4.90
N ARG A 158 -11.85 -14.45 6.04
CA ARG A 158 -12.29 -13.96 7.35
C ARG A 158 -11.60 -12.66 7.76
N VAL A 159 -10.29 -12.57 7.52
CA VAL A 159 -9.54 -11.32 7.74
C VAL A 159 -10.07 -10.20 6.86
N ASN A 160 -10.41 -10.49 5.60
CA ASN A 160 -11.01 -9.50 4.70
C ASN A 160 -12.33 -8.95 5.27
N ASP A 161 -13.23 -9.84 5.72
CA ASP A 161 -14.53 -9.48 6.28
C ASP A 161 -14.38 -8.60 7.52
N VAL A 162 -13.53 -9.00 8.48
CA VAL A 162 -13.31 -8.25 9.74
C VAL A 162 -12.73 -6.87 9.48
N MET A 163 -11.73 -6.75 8.61
CA MET A 163 -11.12 -5.45 8.32
C MET A 163 -12.07 -4.57 7.51
N ASN A 164 -12.84 -5.12 6.57
CA ASN A 164 -13.79 -4.38 5.75
C ASN A 164 -14.99 -3.82 6.54
N ALA A 165 -15.25 -4.32 7.76
CA ALA A 165 -16.24 -3.72 8.66
C ALA A 165 -15.80 -2.35 9.22
N LYS A 166 -14.51 -1.98 9.12
CA LYS A 166 -14.03 -0.66 9.52
C LYS A 166 -14.45 0.42 8.52
N ARG A 167 -14.54 1.65 9.02
CA ARG A 167 -14.96 2.80 8.21
C ARG A 167 -13.84 3.24 7.28
N TYR A 168 -14.18 3.49 6.02
CA TYR A 168 -13.29 4.18 5.08
C TYR A 168 -13.22 5.68 5.38
N ILE A 169 -12.02 6.21 5.61
CA ILE A 169 -11.75 7.63 5.88
C ILE A 169 -10.43 8.02 5.21
N VAL A 170 -10.49 8.94 4.25
CA VAL A 170 -9.30 9.49 3.60
C VAL A 170 -8.39 10.24 4.57
N ASP A 171 -7.09 10.21 4.32
CA ASP A 171 -6.07 10.80 5.19
C ASP A 171 -6.22 12.29 5.47
N SER A 172 -6.73 13.05 4.50
CA SER A 172 -6.95 14.48 4.69
C SER A 172 -7.97 14.74 5.80
N LYS A 173 -8.94 13.84 5.98
CA LYS A 173 -9.93 13.92 7.06
C LYS A 173 -9.45 13.24 8.34
N ASN A 174 -8.73 12.11 8.23
CA ASN A 174 -8.32 11.32 9.39
C ASN A 174 -7.08 11.92 10.10
N TRP A 175 -6.14 12.45 9.33
CA TRP A 175 -4.81 12.86 9.78
C TRP A 175 -4.41 14.29 9.38
N GLY A 176 -5.22 14.98 8.55
CA GLY A 176 -4.86 16.29 8.01
C GLY A 176 -3.67 16.24 7.04
N LYS A 177 -3.38 15.06 6.48
CA LYS A 177 -2.24 14.81 5.58
C LYS A 177 -2.75 14.41 4.20
N SER A 178 -1.93 14.61 3.18
CA SER A 178 -2.28 14.18 1.82
C SER A 178 -2.18 12.67 1.63
N ASP A 179 -1.32 12.01 2.39
CA ASP A 179 -1.05 10.57 2.34
C ASP A 179 -0.23 10.19 3.60
N TYR A 180 -0.77 9.32 4.45
CA TYR A 180 -0.26 8.84 5.73
C TYR A 180 -0.63 7.36 5.94
N TRP A 181 0.38 6.50 5.88
CA TRP A 181 0.18 5.06 6.08
C TRP A 181 0.00 4.76 7.56
N ALA A 182 -1.23 4.52 8.00
CA ALA A 182 -1.57 4.23 9.37
C ALA A 182 -1.01 2.87 9.82
N THR A 183 -0.64 2.77 11.09
CA THR A 183 -0.33 1.47 11.69
C THR A 183 -1.61 0.63 11.82
N PRO A 184 -1.51 -0.71 11.96
CA PRO A 184 -2.65 -1.54 12.29
C PRO A 184 -3.41 -1.08 13.55
N ILE A 185 -2.72 -0.57 14.56
CA ILE A 185 -3.36 -0.07 15.79
C ILE A 185 -4.10 1.25 15.53
N GLU A 186 -3.51 2.17 14.77
CA GLU A 186 -4.17 3.41 14.34
C GLU A 186 -5.42 3.11 13.51
N PHE A 187 -5.31 2.21 12.54
CA PHE A 187 -6.43 1.74 11.72
C PHE A 187 -7.54 1.10 12.56
N MET A 188 -7.20 0.22 13.52
CA MET A 188 -8.21 -0.39 14.38
C MET A 188 -8.97 0.64 15.23
N ARG A 189 -8.34 1.77 15.60
CA ARG A 189 -8.98 2.88 16.33
C ARG A 189 -9.87 3.75 15.45
N ARG A 190 -9.46 4.02 14.20
CA ARG A 190 -10.06 5.11 13.40
C ARG A 190 -10.64 4.69 12.06
N GLY A 191 -10.32 3.50 11.57
CA GLY A 191 -10.40 3.18 10.15
C GLY A 191 -9.28 3.89 9.37
N GLY A 192 -9.42 3.94 8.05
CA GLY A 192 -8.39 4.48 7.17
C GLY A 192 -8.82 4.44 5.71
N ASP A 193 -7.91 4.67 4.78
CA ASP A 193 -8.14 4.49 3.34
C ASP A 193 -7.43 3.24 2.81
N CYS A 194 -7.29 3.12 1.48
CA CYS A 194 -7.06 1.84 0.83
C CYS A 194 -5.80 1.10 1.32
N GLU A 195 -4.69 1.82 1.51
CA GLU A 195 -3.45 1.23 2.01
C GLU A 195 -3.56 0.80 3.46
N ASP A 196 -4.30 1.55 4.29
CA ASP A 196 -4.48 1.23 5.71
C ASP A 196 -5.26 -0.08 5.87
N PHE A 197 -6.29 -0.30 5.03
CA PHE A 197 -6.99 -1.59 4.97
C PHE A 197 -6.03 -2.71 4.53
N ALA A 198 -5.19 -2.49 3.52
CA ALA A 198 -4.24 -3.50 3.05
C ALA A 198 -3.19 -3.83 4.12
N ILE A 199 -2.66 -2.82 4.83
CA ILE A 199 -1.71 -2.94 5.94
C ILE A 199 -2.34 -3.70 7.11
N ALA A 200 -3.57 -3.37 7.51
CA ALA A 200 -4.25 -4.03 8.62
C ALA A 200 -4.49 -5.51 8.33
N LYS A 201 -4.94 -5.86 7.10
CA LYS A 201 -5.11 -7.25 6.68
C LYS A 201 -3.78 -7.99 6.62
N TYR A 202 -2.72 -7.32 6.14
CA TYR A 202 -1.38 -7.89 6.08
C TYR A 202 -0.90 -8.23 7.50
N ALA A 203 -1.05 -7.30 8.44
CA ALA A 203 -0.64 -7.50 9.82
C ALA A 203 -1.46 -8.61 10.52
N ALA A 204 -2.77 -8.69 10.26
CA ALA A 204 -3.61 -9.76 10.78
C ALA A 204 -3.13 -11.14 10.32
N LEU A 205 -2.83 -11.31 9.02
CA LEU A 205 -2.33 -12.58 8.50
C LEU A 205 -0.93 -12.92 9.03
N ARG A 206 -0.05 -11.92 9.19
CA ARG A 206 1.25 -12.15 9.85
C ARG A 206 1.10 -12.56 11.32
N VAL A 207 0.14 -11.98 12.06
CA VAL A 207 -0.20 -12.40 13.44
C VAL A 207 -0.72 -13.85 13.47
N LEU A 208 -1.50 -14.25 12.47
CA LEU A 208 -1.97 -15.61 12.25
C LEU A 208 -0.90 -16.55 11.68
N GLY A 209 0.36 -16.13 11.67
CA GLY A 209 1.51 -16.97 11.31
C GLY A 209 1.71 -17.16 9.81
N VAL A 210 0.98 -16.46 8.94
CA VAL A 210 1.19 -16.55 7.48
C VAL A 210 2.58 -16.00 7.14
N PRO A 211 3.45 -16.76 6.43
CA PRO A 211 4.79 -16.32 6.09
C PRO A 211 4.83 -15.04 5.25
N GLU A 212 5.92 -14.30 5.40
CA GLU A 212 6.14 -12.99 4.76
C GLU A 212 6.13 -13.09 3.23
N GLU A 213 6.73 -14.14 2.70
CA GLU A 213 6.82 -14.44 1.28
C GLU A 213 5.45 -14.72 0.63
N ARG A 214 4.45 -15.11 1.42
CA ARG A 214 3.07 -15.33 0.95
C ARG A 214 2.23 -14.05 0.90
N LEU A 215 2.77 -12.91 1.32
CA LEU A 215 2.03 -11.65 1.42
C LEU A 215 2.74 -10.52 0.70
N ARG A 216 1.98 -9.71 -0.03
CA ARG A 216 2.46 -8.45 -0.62
C ARG A 216 1.34 -7.42 -0.62
N ILE A 217 1.65 -6.16 -0.28
CA ILE A 217 0.75 -5.05 -0.62
C ILE A 217 1.03 -4.66 -2.07
N ALA A 218 -0.01 -4.57 -2.89
CA ALA A 218 0.08 -4.13 -4.28
C ALA A 218 -0.55 -2.76 -4.44
N ILE A 219 0.21 -1.83 -5.01
CA ILE A 219 -0.32 -0.55 -5.50
C ILE A 219 -0.66 -0.72 -6.97
N VAL A 220 -1.92 -0.45 -7.28
CA VAL A 220 -2.51 -0.68 -8.59
C VAL A 220 -3.21 0.57 -9.09
N HIS A 221 -3.46 0.62 -10.39
CA HIS A 221 -4.43 1.53 -10.97
C HIS A 221 -5.77 0.80 -11.12
N ASP A 222 -6.81 1.29 -10.45
CA ASP A 222 -8.19 0.84 -10.65
C ASP A 222 -8.72 1.43 -11.96
N THR A 223 -8.87 0.58 -12.98
CA THR A 223 -9.30 1.00 -14.32
C THR A 223 -10.77 1.45 -14.36
N GLN A 224 -11.59 1.02 -13.40
CA GLN A 224 -13.00 1.40 -13.34
C GLN A 224 -13.18 2.77 -12.72
N LYS A 225 -12.42 3.07 -11.66
CA LYS A 225 -12.45 4.37 -10.98
C LYS A 225 -11.44 5.38 -11.50
N ASN A 226 -10.49 4.92 -12.32
CA ASN A 226 -9.39 5.71 -12.88
C ASN A 226 -8.55 6.42 -11.80
N ILE A 227 -8.22 5.70 -10.72
CA ILE A 227 -7.43 6.20 -9.57
C ILE A 227 -6.40 5.17 -9.11
N PRO A 228 -5.31 5.58 -8.44
CA PRO A 228 -4.48 4.66 -7.67
C PRO A 228 -5.31 3.98 -6.56
N HIS A 229 -4.99 2.73 -6.25
CA HIS A 229 -5.64 1.94 -5.22
C HIS A 229 -4.63 0.97 -4.60
N ALA A 230 -4.86 0.53 -3.37
CA ALA A 230 -4.02 -0.44 -2.67
C ALA A 230 -4.80 -1.72 -2.34
N LEU A 231 -4.12 -2.86 -2.50
CA LEU A 231 -4.66 -4.19 -2.28
C LEU A 231 -3.68 -5.00 -1.43
N LEU A 232 -4.19 -5.99 -0.70
CA LEU A 232 -3.34 -7.05 -0.16
C LEU A 232 -3.41 -8.26 -1.08
N ILE A 233 -2.26 -8.83 -1.42
CA ILE A 233 -2.10 -10.08 -2.15
C ILE A 233 -1.73 -11.19 -1.17
N VAL A 234 -2.41 -12.33 -1.31
CA VAL A 234 -2.17 -13.55 -0.54
C VAL A 234 -1.92 -14.71 -1.50
N TYR A 235 -0.76 -15.35 -1.37
CA TYR A 235 -0.41 -16.56 -2.11
C TYR A 235 -0.83 -17.80 -1.31
N THR A 236 -1.94 -18.38 -1.75
CA THR A 236 -2.48 -19.63 -1.19
C THR A 236 -2.00 -20.82 -2.00
N ASP A 237 -2.25 -22.03 -1.50
CA ASP A 237 -1.95 -23.26 -2.25
C ASP A 237 -2.86 -23.43 -3.48
N GLN A 238 -3.94 -22.64 -3.57
CA GLN A 238 -4.85 -22.57 -4.71
C GLN A 238 -4.50 -21.41 -5.67
N GLY A 239 -3.39 -20.71 -5.44
CA GLY A 239 -2.94 -19.57 -6.24
C GLY A 239 -3.02 -18.23 -5.50
N ALA A 240 -2.79 -17.15 -6.27
CA ALA A 240 -2.77 -15.79 -5.74
C ALA A 240 -4.18 -15.18 -5.71
N TYR A 241 -4.55 -14.62 -4.57
CA TYR A 241 -5.79 -13.87 -4.35
C TYR A 241 -5.47 -12.45 -3.90
N TYR A 242 -6.33 -11.50 -4.24
CA TYR A 242 -6.31 -10.16 -3.66
C TYR A 242 -7.49 -9.94 -2.71
N LEU A 243 -7.20 -9.21 -1.64
CA LEU A 243 -8.11 -8.71 -0.63
C LEU A 243 -8.20 -7.20 -0.80
N ASP A 244 -9.43 -6.70 -0.86
CA ASP A 244 -9.74 -5.33 -1.25
C ASP A 244 -10.81 -4.79 -0.30
N ASN A 245 -10.74 -3.51 0.07
CA ASN A 245 -11.78 -2.85 0.86
C ASN A 245 -13.00 -2.45 0.03
N GLN A 246 -12.93 -2.60 -1.29
CA GLN A 246 -14.03 -2.30 -2.21
C GLN A 246 -14.85 -3.54 -2.61
N THR A 247 -14.50 -4.73 -2.13
CA THR A 247 -15.26 -5.97 -2.33
C THR A 247 -15.22 -6.84 -1.08
N GLU A 248 -16.36 -7.44 -0.74
CA GLU A 248 -16.49 -8.36 0.40
C GLU A 248 -15.74 -9.67 0.15
N ARG A 249 -15.68 -10.13 -1.10
CA ARG A 249 -15.03 -11.39 -1.45
C ARG A 249 -13.58 -11.17 -1.85
N ILE A 250 -12.73 -12.12 -1.47
CA ILE A 250 -11.39 -12.26 -2.04
C ILE A 250 -11.51 -12.75 -3.48
N VAL A 251 -10.64 -12.25 -4.36
CA VAL A 251 -10.74 -12.52 -5.81
C VAL A 251 -9.39 -13.01 -6.31
N SER A 252 -9.40 -13.95 -7.27
CA SER A 252 -8.16 -14.41 -7.90
C SER A 252 -7.43 -13.25 -8.56
N ALA A 253 -6.13 -13.11 -8.28
CA ALA A 253 -5.26 -12.09 -8.88
C ALA A 253 -5.01 -12.34 -10.38
N ASN A 254 -5.41 -13.52 -10.89
CA ASN A 254 -5.38 -13.83 -12.32
C ASN A 254 -6.65 -13.39 -13.05
N THR A 255 -7.66 -12.89 -12.32
CA THR A 255 -8.89 -12.37 -12.94
C THR A 255 -8.56 -11.11 -13.76
N PRO A 256 -8.82 -11.08 -15.07
CA PRO A 256 -8.50 -9.93 -15.90
C PRO A 256 -9.33 -8.69 -15.57
N GLY A 257 -8.78 -7.50 -15.87
CA GLY A 257 -9.58 -6.36 -16.33
C GLY A 257 -9.74 -5.16 -15.40
N ARG A 258 -9.71 -5.34 -14.07
CA ARG A 258 -9.95 -4.22 -13.13
C ARG A 258 -8.69 -3.50 -12.65
N TYR A 259 -7.65 -4.23 -12.32
CA TYR A 259 -6.46 -3.66 -11.68
C TYR A 259 -5.24 -3.82 -12.58
N ARG A 260 -4.51 -2.72 -12.77
CA ARG A 260 -3.20 -2.71 -13.42
C ARG A 260 -2.13 -2.49 -12.35
N PRO A 261 -1.27 -3.47 -12.05
CA PRO A 261 -0.28 -3.31 -10.99
C PRO A 261 0.81 -2.32 -11.38
N ILE A 262 1.26 -1.53 -10.41
CA ILE A 262 2.38 -0.58 -10.56
C ILE A 262 3.60 -1.14 -9.84
N PHE A 263 3.46 -1.38 -8.53
CA PHE A 263 4.45 -2.10 -7.74
C PHE A 263 3.77 -2.94 -6.66
N SER A 264 4.46 -3.96 -6.16
CA SER A 264 4.08 -4.65 -4.93
C SER A 264 5.24 -4.67 -3.94
N ILE A 265 4.96 -4.77 -2.65
CA ILE A 265 5.95 -4.66 -1.58
C ILE A 265 5.59 -5.54 -0.39
N ASN A 266 6.62 -6.04 0.27
CA ASN A 266 6.53 -6.66 1.58
C ASN A 266 7.73 -6.19 2.44
N ARG A 267 7.96 -6.76 3.63
CA ARG A 267 9.06 -6.36 4.53
C ARG A 267 10.46 -6.68 3.98
N THR A 268 10.58 -7.59 3.02
CA THR A 268 11.88 -8.09 2.54
C THR A 268 12.25 -7.62 1.14
N ALA A 269 11.26 -7.25 0.33
CA ALA A 269 11.46 -6.89 -1.06
C ALA A 269 10.27 -6.11 -1.62
N TRP A 270 10.50 -5.50 -2.77
CA TRP A 270 9.45 -4.95 -3.62
C TRP A 270 9.66 -5.42 -5.07
N TRP A 271 8.59 -5.35 -5.85
CA TRP A 271 8.53 -5.77 -7.24
C TRP A 271 7.95 -4.64 -8.06
N LEU A 272 8.67 -4.19 -9.08
CA LEU A 272 8.11 -3.31 -10.10
C LEU A 272 7.33 -4.15 -11.10
N HIS A 273 6.11 -3.73 -11.45
CA HIS A 273 5.29 -4.42 -12.43
C HIS A 273 5.30 -3.66 -13.76
N SER A 274 5.41 -4.41 -14.85
CA SER A 274 5.26 -3.89 -16.20
C SER A 274 4.26 -4.72 -16.99
N ALA A 275 3.70 -4.13 -18.05
CA ALA A 275 2.84 -4.86 -18.96
C ALA A 275 3.57 -6.13 -19.47
N PRO A 276 2.85 -7.24 -19.70
CA PRO A 276 3.42 -8.36 -20.43
C PRO A 276 3.94 -7.84 -21.77
N GLU A 277 5.11 -8.32 -22.20
CA GLU A 277 5.56 -8.09 -23.57
C GLU A 277 4.43 -8.61 -24.45
N SER A 278 3.75 -7.72 -25.17
CA SER A 278 2.89 -8.15 -26.26
C SER A 278 3.76 -9.02 -27.13
N SER A 279 3.36 -10.28 -27.33
CA SER A 279 3.78 -10.99 -28.53
C SER A 279 3.35 -10.07 -29.67
N THR A 280 4.31 -9.30 -30.20
CA THR A 280 4.12 -8.59 -31.43
C THR A 280 3.84 -9.70 -32.44
N ILE A 281 2.55 -10.01 -32.63
CA ILE A 281 2.12 -10.56 -33.90
C ILE A 281 2.43 -9.42 -34.84
N VAL A 282 3.61 -9.51 -35.44
CA VAL A 282 3.95 -8.70 -36.59
C VAL A 282 2.83 -9.05 -37.55
N ALA A 283 1.88 -8.14 -37.71
CA ALA A 283 0.92 -8.23 -38.79
C ALA A 283 1.77 -8.18 -40.05
N SER A 284 2.13 -9.35 -40.56
CA SER A 284 2.67 -9.51 -41.90
C SER A 284 1.55 -9.08 -42.83
N ALA A 285 1.61 -7.82 -43.27
CA ALA A 285 0.80 -7.36 -44.38
C ALA A 285 1.15 -8.23 -45.58
N GLN A 286 0.16 -8.96 -46.08
CA GLN A 286 0.12 -9.42 -47.47
C GLN A 286 -0.70 -8.42 -48.26
#